data_AF-A0A833DZV5-F1
#
_entry.id   AF-A0A833DZV5-F1
#
_cell.length_a   1.000
_cell.length_b   1.000
_cell.length_c   1.000
_cell.angle_alpha   90.00
_cell.angle_beta   90.00
_cell.angle_gamma   90.00
#
_symmetry.space_group_name_H-M   'P 1'
#
loop_
_entity.id
_entity.type
_entity.pdbx_description
1 polymer ?
#
loop_
_entity_poly.entity_id
_entity_poly.type
_entity_poly.pdbx_seq_one_letter_code
_entity_poly.pdbx_strand_id
1 'polypeptide(L)'
;MELLKKVLSYFCVEFLFRHRSPRRVQKELMLEIYAAVKEGKHLIAHAPTGTGKTDATISAALTYTLDAGKTLLFLSPKISQHEMALNVVAGISKKHSLTVKTVEFVGKQYMCVHPLARRLKGEEFYELCKRMREKELCPYYCNYLEDERSSFWPLFGQGVISHDVVVAKADAIEECPYEVASELL
;
A
#
# COMPACT_ATOMS: atom_id res chain seq x y z
N MET A 1 -9.29 -28.67 -18.14
CA MET A 1 -8.54 -29.77 -17.49
C MET A 1 -7.15 -29.34 -17.01
N GLU A 2 -6.42 -28.49 -17.73
CA GLU A 2 -5.05 -28.08 -17.36
C GLU A 2 -5.00 -27.07 -16.19
N LEU A 3 -5.95 -26.13 -16.14
CA LEU A 3 -6.15 -25.26 -14.95
C LEU A 3 -6.46 -26.07 -13.68
N LEU A 4 -7.29 -27.11 -13.75
CA LEU A 4 -7.59 -27.96 -12.60
C LEU A 4 -6.34 -28.70 -12.08
N LYS A 5 -5.47 -29.18 -12.99
CA LYS A 5 -4.19 -29.81 -12.61
C LYS A 5 -3.22 -28.82 -11.94
N LYS A 6 -3.18 -27.56 -12.39
CA LYS A 6 -2.38 -26.50 -11.74
C LYS A 6 -2.94 -26.09 -10.38
N VAL A 7 -4.25 -25.91 -10.26
CA VAL A 7 -4.90 -25.59 -8.98
C VAL A 7 -4.65 -26.69 -7.94
N LEU A 8 -4.60 -27.96 -8.36
CA LEU A 8 -4.23 -29.09 -7.50
C LEU A 8 -2.76 -29.03 -7.02
N SER A 9 -1.83 -28.46 -7.80
CA SER A 9 -0.42 -28.32 -7.37
C SER A 9 -0.23 -27.32 -6.22
N TYR A 10 -1.18 -26.39 -6.04
CA TYR A 10 -1.17 -25.39 -4.98
C TYR A 10 -2.11 -25.73 -3.82
N PHE A 11 -2.68 -26.95 -3.80
CA PHE A 11 -3.64 -27.36 -2.78
C PHE A 11 -3.05 -27.39 -1.35
N CYS A 12 -1.72 -27.47 -1.24
CA CYS A 12 -0.99 -27.45 0.03
C CYS A 12 -0.51 -26.06 0.48
N VAL A 13 -0.81 -24.99 -0.25
CA VAL A 13 -0.38 -23.63 0.16
C VAL A 13 -1.20 -23.18 1.37
N GLU A 14 -0.51 -22.87 2.46
CA GLU A 14 -1.12 -22.21 3.61
C GLU A 14 -1.17 -20.71 3.36
N PHE A 15 -2.38 -20.17 3.23
CA PHE A 15 -2.56 -18.75 2.96
C PHE A 15 -2.56 -17.90 4.23
N LEU A 16 -1.89 -16.75 4.15
CA LEU A 16 -1.91 -15.70 5.16
C LEU A 16 -3.27 -15.00 5.22
N PHE A 17 -4.26 -15.64 5.84
CA PHE A 17 -5.63 -15.14 5.92
C PHE A 17 -5.97 -14.67 7.35
N ARG A 18 -6.55 -13.48 7.54
CA ARG A 18 -6.77 -12.88 8.88
C ARG A 18 -7.92 -13.48 9.69
N HIS A 19 -8.91 -14.09 9.05
CA HIS A 19 -10.03 -14.75 9.74
C HIS A 19 -9.77 -16.24 9.95
N ARG A 20 -10.68 -16.96 10.63
CA ARG A 20 -10.53 -18.40 10.90
C ARG A 20 -10.31 -19.23 9.63
N SER A 21 -11.10 -18.99 8.59
CA SER A 21 -10.97 -19.65 7.29
C SER A 21 -11.60 -18.83 6.17
N PRO A 22 -11.09 -18.92 4.93
CA PRO A 22 -11.72 -18.29 3.76
C PRO A 22 -12.99 -19.04 3.36
N ARG A 23 -13.99 -18.32 2.85
CA ARG A 23 -15.17 -18.92 2.20
C ARG A 23 -14.75 -19.61 0.89
N ARG A 24 -15.56 -20.55 0.39
CA ARG A 24 -15.26 -21.31 -0.84
C ARG A 24 -14.84 -20.40 -2.01
N VAL A 25 -15.64 -19.37 -2.30
CA VAL A 25 -15.38 -18.41 -3.38
C VAL A 25 -14.10 -17.60 -3.14
N GLN A 26 -13.78 -17.24 -1.89
CA GLN A 26 -12.52 -16.57 -1.57
C GLN A 26 -11.34 -17.50 -1.81
N LYS A 27 -11.45 -18.76 -1.41
CA LYS A 27 -10.40 -19.77 -1.59
C LYS A 27 -10.10 -20.03 -3.07
N GLU A 28 -11.14 -20.12 -3.90
CA GLU A 28 -11.00 -20.25 -5.36
C GLU A 28 -10.22 -19.05 -5.94
N LEU A 29 -10.65 -17.82 -5.62
CA LEU A 29 -9.96 -16.59 -6.04
C LEU A 29 -8.51 -16.52 -5.53
N MET A 30 -8.27 -16.93 -4.29
CA MET A 30 -6.94 -16.93 -3.68
C MET A 30 -5.97 -17.87 -4.42
N LEU A 31 -6.43 -19.07 -4.79
CA LEU A 31 -5.61 -20.03 -5.54
C LEU A 31 -5.25 -19.49 -6.93
N GLU A 32 -6.21 -18.87 -7.62
CA GLU A 32 -5.95 -18.26 -8.94
C GLU A 32 -4.98 -17.08 -8.86
N ILE A 33 -5.14 -16.19 -7.86
CA ILE A 33 -4.24 -15.06 -7.64
C ILE A 33 -2.82 -15.56 -7.33
N TYR A 34 -2.69 -16.52 -6.40
CA TYR A 34 -1.39 -17.07 -6.03
C TYR A 34 -0.68 -17.70 -7.23
N ALA A 35 -1.40 -18.51 -8.02
CA ALA A 35 -0.85 -19.12 -9.22
C ALA A 35 -0.41 -18.06 -10.25
N ALA A 36 -1.23 -17.04 -10.50
CA ALA A 36 -0.91 -15.97 -11.44
C ALA A 36 0.33 -15.17 -11.00
N VAL A 37 0.39 -14.74 -9.73
CA VAL A 37 1.52 -13.98 -9.20
C VAL A 37 2.80 -14.83 -9.20
N LYS A 38 2.71 -16.11 -8.80
CA LYS A 38 3.85 -17.04 -8.81
C LYS A 38 4.40 -17.29 -10.21
N GLU A 39 3.53 -17.40 -11.20
CA GLU A 39 3.90 -17.64 -12.61
C GLU A 39 4.23 -16.34 -13.38
N GLY A 40 4.13 -15.17 -12.74
CA GLY A 40 4.38 -13.88 -13.40
C GLY A 40 3.33 -13.54 -14.47
N LYS A 41 2.07 -13.93 -14.27
CA LYS A 41 0.97 -13.75 -15.23
C LYS A 41 -0.04 -12.71 -14.75
N HIS A 42 -0.82 -12.21 -15.71
CA HIS A 42 -1.99 -11.37 -15.44
C HIS A 42 -3.22 -12.23 -15.18
N LEU A 43 -4.04 -11.81 -14.20
CA LEU A 43 -5.33 -12.41 -13.89
C LEU A 43 -6.42 -11.33 -13.97
N ILE A 44 -7.49 -11.63 -14.70
CA ILE A 44 -8.72 -10.86 -14.68
C ILE A 44 -9.79 -11.76 -14.03
N ALA A 45 -10.31 -11.34 -12.89
CA ALA A 45 -11.30 -12.09 -12.14
C ALA A 45 -12.56 -11.24 -11.90
N HIS A 46 -13.73 -11.84 -12.09
CA HIS A 46 -14.99 -11.25 -11.67
C HIS A 46 -15.30 -11.76 -10.25
N ALA A 47 -15.41 -10.85 -9.29
CA ALA A 47 -15.97 -11.20 -7.98
C ALA A 47 -17.02 -10.15 -7.54
N PRO A 48 -18.26 -10.56 -7.19
CA PRO A 48 -19.33 -9.62 -6.82
C PRO A 48 -19.05 -8.94 -5.47
N THR A 49 -19.70 -7.79 -5.21
CA THR A 49 -19.54 -7.02 -3.96
C THR A 49 -19.91 -7.83 -2.71
N GLY A 50 -19.32 -7.49 -1.55
CA GLY A 50 -19.62 -8.16 -0.28
C GLY A 50 -18.99 -9.57 -0.08
N THR A 51 -18.23 -10.08 -1.05
CA THR A 51 -17.58 -11.40 -0.98
C THR A 51 -16.27 -11.43 -0.22
N GLY A 52 -15.75 -10.28 0.24
CA GLY A 52 -14.44 -10.18 0.88
C GLY A 52 -13.28 -10.34 -0.11
N LYS A 53 -13.37 -9.67 -1.27
CA LYS A 53 -12.33 -9.66 -2.31
C LYS A 53 -11.00 -9.14 -1.79
N THR A 54 -11.01 -8.03 -1.04
CA THR A 54 -9.78 -7.41 -0.52
C THR A 54 -9.01 -8.38 0.37
N ASP A 55 -9.71 -9.10 1.27
CA ASP A 55 -9.14 -10.20 2.06
C ASP A 55 -8.50 -11.26 1.17
N ALA A 56 -9.26 -11.81 0.22
CA ALA A 56 -8.78 -12.87 -0.67
C ALA A 56 -7.55 -12.42 -1.49
N THR A 57 -7.61 -11.24 -2.10
CA THR A 57 -6.55 -10.70 -2.95
C THR A 57 -5.27 -10.43 -2.17
N ILE A 58 -5.35 -9.68 -1.07
CA ILE A 58 -4.17 -9.35 -0.27
C ILE A 58 -3.59 -10.62 0.37
N SER A 59 -4.44 -11.50 0.92
CA SER A 59 -3.96 -12.73 1.57
C SER A 59 -3.18 -13.59 0.57
N ALA A 60 -3.71 -13.83 -0.62
CA ALA A 60 -3.04 -14.66 -1.63
C ALA A 60 -1.77 -14.02 -2.17
N ALA A 61 -1.80 -12.73 -2.51
CA ALA A 61 -0.64 -12.03 -3.03
C ALA A 61 0.47 -11.94 -1.98
N LEU A 62 0.13 -11.55 -0.75
CA LEU A 62 1.08 -11.39 0.35
C LEU A 62 1.74 -12.72 0.74
N THR A 63 0.99 -13.83 0.70
CA THR A 63 1.53 -15.19 0.93
C THR A 63 2.71 -15.48 -0.01
N TYR A 64 2.58 -15.14 -1.30
CA TYR A 64 3.67 -15.35 -2.25
C TYR A 64 4.77 -14.29 -2.11
N THR A 65 4.41 -13.01 -1.98
CA THR A 65 5.41 -11.94 -2.06
C THR A 65 6.35 -11.91 -0.86
N LEU A 66 5.89 -12.29 0.34
CA LEU A 66 6.77 -12.39 1.51
C LEU A 66 7.81 -13.50 1.33
N ASP A 67 7.38 -14.70 0.91
CA ASP A 67 8.29 -15.82 0.65
C ASP A 67 9.28 -15.51 -0.49
N ALA A 68 8.84 -14.76 -1.50
CA ALA A 68 9.65 -14.40 -2.66
C ALA A 68 10.51 -13.14 -2.48
N GLY A 69 10.44 -12.45 -1.33
CA GLY A 69 11.16 -11.19 -1.09
C GLY A 69 10.73 -10.06 -2.05
N LYS A 70 9.45 -10.02 -2.44
CA LYS A 70 8.88 -9.03 -3.37
C LYS A 70 7.98 -8.01 -2.65
N THR A 71 7.84 -6.83 -3.24
CA THR A 71 6.89 -5.80 -2.79
C THR A 71 5.50 -6.03 -3.40
N LEU A 72 4.45 -5.92 -2.58
CA LEU A 72 3.06 -5.93 -3.03
C LEU A 72 2.55 -4.50 -3.19
N LEU A 73 2.28 -4.10 -4.44
CA LEU A 73 1.56 -2.86 -4.73
C LEU A 73 0.06 -3.13 -4.85
N PHE A 74 -0.74 -2.59 -3.93
CA PHE A 74 -2.20 -2.67 -3.96
C PHE A 74 -2.79 -1.34 -4.44
N LEU A 75 -3.59 -1.38 -5.50
CA LEU A 75 -4.21 -0.19 -6.10
C LEU A 75 -5.72 -0.23 -5.89
N SER A 76 -6.30 0.90 -5.50
CA SER A 76 -7.75 1.06 -5.40
C SER A 76 -8.20 2.39 -6.03
N PRO A 77 -9.43 2.46 -6.60
CA PRO A 77 -9.93 3.70 -7.20
C PRO A 77 -10.15 4.87 -6.21
N LYS A 78 -10.32 4.61 -4.91
CA LYS A 78 -10.68 5.63 -3.92
C LYS A 78 -9.86 5.48 -2.65
N ILE A 79 -9.35 6.59 -2.11
CA ILE A 79 -8.64 6.64 -0.83
C ILE A 79 -9.47 5.99 0.30
N SER A 80 -10.80 6.18 0.29
CA SER A 80 -11.70 5.56 1.27
C SER A 80 -11.69 4.03 1.29
N GLN A 81 -11.09 3.38 0.29
CA GLN A 81 -10.96 1.92 0.20
C GLN A 81 -9.60 1.43 0.74
N HIS A 82 -8.64 2.33 0.96
CA HIS A 82 -7.33 1.99 1.50
C HIS A 82 -7.43 1.49 2.94
N GLU A 83 -8.30 2.08 3.76
CA GLU A 83 -8.51 1.66 5.15
C GLU A 83 -8.80 0.16 5.24
N MET A 84 -9.61 -0.39 4.32
CA MET A 84 -9.87 -1.83 4.28
C MET A 84 -8.60 -2.64 3.96
N ALA A 85 -7.76 -2.18 3.04
CA ALA A 85 -6.50 -2.85 2.71
C ALA A 85 -5.52 -2.84 3.91
N LEU A 86 -5.36 -1.68 4.56
CA LEU A 86 -4.55 -1.53 5.77
C LEU A 86 -5.05 -2.44 6.89
N ASN A 87 -6.36 -2.48 7.12
CA ASN A 87 -7.00 -3.38 8.09
C ASN A 87 -6.79 -4.86 7.77
N VAL A 88 -6.73 -5.23 6.49
CA VAL A 88 -6.42 -6.62 6.09
C VAL A 88 -4.98 -6.95 6.45
N VAL A 89 -4.02 -6.11 6.07
CA VAL A 89 -2.60 -6.34 6.37
C VAL A 89 -2.33 -6.36 7.87
N ALA A 90 -2.92 -5.43 8.64
CA ALA A 90 -2.81 -5.41 10.09
C ALA A 90 -3.39 -6.69 10.73
N GLY A 91 -4.54 -7.15 10.23
CA GLY A 91 -5.17 -8.40 10.71
C GLY A 91 -4.35 -9.64 10.39
N ILE A 92 -3.74 -9.71 9.21
CA ILE A 92 -2.82 -10.78 8.81
C ILE A 92 -1.60 -10.77 9.72
N SER A 93 -0.95 -9.60 9.85
CA SER A 93 0.24 -9.39 10.67
C SER A 93 0.01 -9.85 12.12
N LYS A 94 -1.12 -9.44 12.71
CA LYS A 94 -1.51 -9.83 14.07
C LYS A 94 -1.75 -11.34 14.20
N LYS A 95 -2.50 -11.95 13.29
CA LYS A 95 -2.85 -13.38 13.40
C LYS A 95 -1.63 -14.30 13.24
N HIS A 96 -0.73 -13.92 12.33
CA HIS A 96 0.42 -14.75 11.95
C HIS A 96 1.72 -14.32 12.64
N SER A 97 1.66 -13.36 13.58
CA SER A 97 2.83 -12.79 14.26
C SER A 97 3.92 -12.31 13.28
N LEU A 98 3.49 -11.69 12.19
CA LEU A 98 4.36 -11.17 11.14
C LEU A 98 4.56 -9.67 11.28
N THR A 99 5.74 -9.21 10.91
CA THR A 99 6.00 -7.79 10.65
C THR A 99 5.91 -7.53 9.16
N VAL A 100 4.81 -6.92 8.72
CA VAL A 100 4.64 -6.47 7.33
C VAL A 100 4.74 -4.95 7.31
N LYS A 101 5.85 -4.42 6.78
CA LYS A 101 5.98 -2.99 6.52
C LYS A 101 5.01 -2.60 5.41
N THR A 102 4.16 -1.62 5.65
CA THR A 102 3.14 -1.17 4.71
C THR A 102 2.99 0.32 4.81
N VAL A 103 2.98 0.98 3.66
CA VAL A 103 2.83 2.44 3.55
C VAL A 103 1.62 2.70 2.66
N GLU A 104 0.71 3.52 3.14
CA GLU A 104 -0.36 4.06 2.31
C GLU A 104 0.15 5.28 1.55
N PHE A 105 0.04 5.24 0.22
CA PHE A 105 0.49 6.31 -0.65
C PHE A 105 -0.69 6.95 -1.38
N VAL A 106 -0.80 8.28 -1.30
CA VAL A 106 -1.87 9.06 -1.93
C VAL A 106 -1.27 10.26 -2.68
N GLY A 107 -2.07 10.92 -3.51
CA GLY A 107 -1.59 12.04 -4.32
C GLY A 107 -1.12 13.24 -3.48
N LYS A 108 -0.15 14.01 -4.01
CA LYS A 108 0.44 15.21 -3.39
C LYS A 108 -0.57 16.12 -2.70
N GLN A 109 -1.72 16.37 -3.35
CA GLN A 109 -2.76 17.26 -2.81
C GLN A 109 -3.34 16.78 -1.47
N TYR A 110 -3.41 15.47 -1.25
CA TYR A 110 -3.92 14.87 -0.01
C TYR A 110 -2.86 14.80 1.09
N MET A 111 -1.58 15.00 0.75
CA MET A 111 -0.46 14.96 1.72
C MET A 111 0.15 16.34 1.99
N CYS A 112 -0.25 17.38 1.25
CA CYS A 112 0.41 18.68 1.32
C CYS A 112 0.04 19.46 2.58
N VAL A 113 1.05 19.83 3.36
CA VAL A 113 0.93 20.64 4.58
C VAL A 113 1.21 22.13 4.37
N HIS A 114 1.79 22.50 3.21
CA HIS A 114 2.15 23.87 2.90
C HIS A 114 0.94 24.83 2.99
N PRO A 115 0.99 25.91 3.82
CA PRO A 115 -0.18 26.73 4.15
C PRO A 115 -0.90 27.38 2.97
N LEU A 116 -0.16 27.79 1.93
CA LEU A 116 -0.72 28.35 0.69
C LEU A 116 -1.22 27.25 -0.27
N ALA A 117 -0.35 26.32 -0.67
CA ALA A 117 -0.69 25.27 -1.62
C ALA A 117 -1.89 24.42 -1.20
N ARG A 118 -2.01 24.05 0.09
CA ARG A 118 -3.12 23.20 0.56
C ARG A 118 -4.53 23.81 0.39
N ARG A 119 -4.61 25.14 0.19
CA ARG A 119 -5.85 25.88 -0.07
C ARG A 119 -6.33 25.72 -1.52
N LEU A 120 -5.41 25.40 -2.44
CA LEU A 120 -5.73 25.15 -3.85
C LEU A 120 -6.16 23.70 -4.07
N LYS A 121 -6.82 23.44 -5.20
CA LYS A 121 -7.27 22.11 -5.61
C LYS A 121 -7.04 21.91 -7.11
N GLY A 122 -6.99 20.65 -7.54
CA GLY A 122 -6.87 20.27 -8.93
C GLY A 122 -5.60 20.81 -9.57
N GLU A 123 -5.71 21.29 -10.80
CA GLU A 123 -4.58 21.77 -11.61
C GLU A 123 -3.82 22.92 -10.94
N GLU A 124 -4.53 23.86 -10.30
CA GLU A 124 -3.90 25.01 -9.62
C GLU A 124 -2.93 24.56 -8.51
N PHE A 125 -3.31 23.53 -7.75
CA PHE A 125 -2.43 22.94 -6.74
C PHE A 125 -1.16 22.37 -7.39
N TYR A 126 -1.32 21.59 -8.45
CA TYR A 126 -0.19 20.91 -9.09
C TYR A 126 0.76 21.89 -9.77
N GLU A 127 0.24 22.93 -10.42
CA GLU A 127 1.04 23.98 -11.05
C GLU A 127 1.83 24.77 -9.99
N LEU A 128 1.19 25.18 -8.90
CA LEU A 128 1.88 25.86 -7.81
C LEU A 128 2.94 24.95 -7.16
N CYS A 129 2.59 23.70 -6.85
CA CYS A 129 3.52 22.75 -6.24
C CYS A 129 4.76 22.53 -7.12
N LYS A 130 4.55 22.34 -8.44
CA LYS A 130 5.64 22.21 -9.41
C LYS A 130 6.53 23.46 -9.42
N ARG A 131 5.94 24.65 -9.59
CA ARG A 131 6.67 25.92 -9.63
C ARG A 131 7.46 26.19 -8.35
N MET A 132 6.88 25.90 -7.19
CA MET A 132 7.56 26.08 -5.91
C MET A 132 8.74 25.13 -5.75
N ARG A 133 8.65 23.90 -6.24
CA ARG A 133 9.77 22.94 -6.21
C ARG A 133 10.88 23.32 -7.18
N GLU A 134 10.54 23.66 -8.43
CA GLU A 134 11.51 24.03 -9.46
C GLU A 134 12.31 25.29 -9.09
N LYS A 135 11.72 26.18 -8.29
CA LYS A 135 12.36 27.41 -7.82
C LYS A 135 12.86 27.34 -6.38
N GLU A 136 12.81 26.17 -5.75
CA GLU A 136 13.23 25.97 -4.35
C GLU A 136 12.53 26.93 -3.36
N LEU A 137 11.26 27.23 -3.61
CA LEU A 137 10.42 28.13 -2.81
C LEU A 137 9.54 27.38 -1.79
N CYS A 138 9.51 26.04 -1.82
CA CYS A 138 8.73 25.25 -0.87
C CYS A 138 9.64 24.81 0.29
N PRO A 139 9.52 25.40 1.50
CA PRO A 139 10.41 25.08 2.62
C PRO A 139 10.39 23.59 2.95
N TYR A 140 9.21 22.97 2.99
CA TYR A 140 9.06 21.53 3.21
C TYR A 140 9.82 20.65 2.19
N TYR A 141 9.87 21.08 0.93
CA TYR A 141 10.60 20.33 -0.09
C TYR A 141 12.10 20.54 0.02
N CYS A 142 12.54 21.78 0.30
CA CYS A 142 13.95 22.10 0.47
C CYS A 142 14.54 21.39 1.69
N ASN A 143 13.83 21.43 2.83
CA ASN A 143 14.23 20.71 4.05
C ASN A 143 14.42 19.21 3.77
N TYR A 144 13.47 18.58 3.07
CA TYR A 144 13.59 17.18 2.65
C TYR A 144 14.81 16.91 1.74
N LEU A 145 15.21 17.86 0.89
CA LEU A 145 16.39 17.69 0.03
C LEU A 145 17.71 17.85 0.80
N GLU A 146 17.72 18.66 1.84
CA GLU A 146 18.89 18.91 2.69
C GLU A 146 19.15 17.77 3.69
N ASP A 147 18.11 17.04 4.07
CA ASP A 147 18.24 15.93 5.02
C ASP A 147 18.93 14.70 4.41
N GLU A 148 19.73 14.01 5.21
CA GLU A 148 20.25 12.69 4.87
C GLU A 148 19.06 11.73 4.88
N ARG A 149 18.60 11.30 3.69
CA ARG A 149 17.39 10.50 3.35
C ARG A 149 17.00 9.29 4.25
N SER A 150 17.75 9.00 5.31
CA SER A 150 17.52 7.97 6.32
C SER A 150 17.14 8.49 7.72
N SER A 151 17.28 9.80 7.98
CA SER A 151 17.05 10.45 9.28
C SER A 151 15.62 10.29 9.81
N PHE A 152 14.62 10.25 8.92
CA PHE A 152 13.21 10.10 9.27
C PHE A 152 12.79 8.64 9.41
N TRP A 153 13.59 7.67 8.96
CA TRP A 153 13.24 6.24 9.06
C TRP A 153 12.91 5.79 10.48
N PRO A 154 13.65 6.21 11.53
CA PRO A 154 13.30 5.91 12.92
C PRO A 154 11.94 6.47 13.35
N LEU A 155 11.44 7.53 12.71
CA LEU A 155 10.10 8.05 12.95
C LEU A 155 9.04 7.07 12.47
N PHE A 156 9.34 6.28 11.44
CA PHE A 156 8.45 5.31 10.84
C PHE A 156 8.81 3.90 11.33
N GLY A 157 8.15 3.49 12.41
CA GLY A 157 8.29 2.15 12.95
C GLY A 157 7.88 1.05 11.97
N GLN A 158 7.98 -0.20 12.43
CA GLN A 158 7.51 -1.33 11.65
C GLN A 158 5.98 -1.42 11.63
N GLY A 159 5.43 -2.01 10.57
CA GLY A 159 3.99 -2.27 10.44
C GLY A 159 3.29 -1.35 9.44
N VAL A 160 2.02 -1.05 9.73
CA VAL A 160 1.13 -0.32 8.84
C VAL A 160 1.18 1.18 9.12
N ILE A 161 1.57 1.96 8.12
CA ILE A 161 1.73 3.42 8.18
C ILE A 161 0.70 4.04 7.23
N SER A 162 -0.33 4.69 7.77
CA SER A 162 -1.30 5.44 6.96
C SER A 162 -0.72 6.76 6.47
N HIS A 163 -1.32 7.33 5.43
CA HIS A 163 -0.88 8.61 4.90
C HIS A 163 -1.01 9.74 5.94
N ASP A 164 -2.04 9.70 6.81
CA ASP A 164 -2.20 10.66 7.91
C ASP A 164 -1.02 10.62 8.90
N VAL A 165 -0.49 9.42 9.19
CA VAL A 165 0.68 9.27 10.06
C VAL A 165 1.92 9.86 9.39
N VAL A 166 2.08 9.67 8.07
CA VAL A 166 3.18 10.30 7.32
C VAL A 166 3.05 11.81 7.34
N VAL A 167 1.86 12.35 7.07
CA VAL A 167 1.58 13.79 7.11
C VAL A 167 1.93 14.38 8.47
N ALA A 168 1.43 13.80 9.56
CA ALA A 168 1.67 14.31 10.90
C ALA A 168 3.15 14.30 11.30
N LYS A 169 3.88 13.23 10.97
CA LYS A 169 5.30 13.08 11.32
C LYS A 169 6.20 13.96 10.47
N ALA A 170 5.97 14.03 9.17
CA ALA A 170 6.73 14.88 8.26
C ALA A 170 6.48 16.37 8.53
N ASP A 171 5.26 16.78 8.87
CA ASP A 171 4.98 18.17 9.28
C ASP A 171 5.73 18.57 10.55
N ALA A 172 5.84 17.65 11.52
CA ALA A 172 6.54 17.88 12.78
C ALA A 172 8.06 18.09 12.61
N ILE A 173 8.64 17.65 11.50
CA ILE A 173 10.04 17.88 11.12
C ILE A 173 10.17 18.86 9.95
N GLU A 174 9.07 19.52 9.57
CA GLU A 174 9.00 20.47 8.47
C GLU A 174 9.49 19.92 7.12
N GLU A 175 9.22 18.65 6.82
CA GLU A 175 9.56 17.99 5.56
C GLU A 175 8.32 17.74 4.68
N CYS A 176 8.54 17.57 3.37
CA CYS A 176 7.47 17.30 2.41
C CYS A 176 6.89 15.89 2.62
N PRO A 177 5.63 15.73 3.09
CA PRO A 177 5.13 14.40 3.43
C PRO A 177 5.01 13.46 2.23
N TYR A 178 4.80 14.01 1.03
CA TYR A 178 4.74 13.21 -0.19
C TYR A 178 6.10 12.60 -0.58
N GLU A 179 7.18 13.38 -0.45
CA GLU A 179 8.52 12.87 -0.77
C GLU A 179 8.99 11.88 0.30
N VAL A 180 8.75 12.17 1.58
CA VAL A 180 8.95 11.22 2.69
C VAL A 180 8.20 9.91 2.43
N ALA A 181 6.91 9.97 2.08
CA ALA A 181 6.14 8.76 1.77
C ALA A 181 6.68 7.98 0.56
N SER A 182 7.28 8.66 -0.42
CA SER A 182 7.84 8.04 -1.61
C SER A 182 9.10 7.24 -1.29
N GLU A 183 9.94 7.72 -0.35
CA GLU A 183 11.13 7.01 0.15
C GLU A 183 10.77 5.82 1.07
N LEU A 184 9.56 5.81 1.64
CA LEU A 184 9.09 4.69 2.46
C LEU A 184 8.64 3.46 1.64
N LEU A 185 8.41 3.59 0.32
CA LEU A 185 8.00 2.50 -0.57
C LEU A 185 9.12 1.49 -0.84
#